data_AF-A0A4R2ZLI2-F1
#
_entry.id   AF-A0A4R2ZLI2-F1
#
_cell.length_a   1.000
_cell.length_b   1.000
_cell.length_c   1.000
_cell.angle_alpha   90.00
_cell.angle_beta   90.00
_cell.angle_gamma   90.00
#
_symmetry.space_group_name_H-M   'P 1'
#
loop_
_entity.id
_entity.type
_entity.pdbx_description
1 polymer ?
#
loop_
_entity_poly.entity_id
_entity_poly.type
_entity_poly.pdbx_seq_one_letter_code
_entity_poly.pdbx_strand_id
1 'polypeptide(L)'
;MTEECPVLTPAQRQIADIIGRADEALAAAVSRALEEASRQAADEMKAIGQEETTPPPQYFASVVHQRMYCLICGANPETFEGGDPDIAYHVIRNSQGIAKEYWSADIEPYPPR
;
A
#
# COMPACT_ATOMS: atom_id res chain seq x y z
N MET A 1 2.72 -29.30 16.53
CA MET A 1 2.57 -28.52 17.77
C MET A 1 1.59 -27.41 17.43
N THR A 2 0.37 -27.48 17.95
CA THR A 2 -0.64 -26.44 17.79
C THR A 2 -0.21 -25.26 18.64
N GLU A 3 0.44 -24.26 18.03
CA GLU A 3 0.57 -22.94 18.64
C GLU A 3 -0.85 -22.40 18.80
N GLU A 4 -1.40 -22.55 20.00
CA GLU A 4 -2.67 -21.90 20.35
C GLU A 4 -2.46 -20.39 20.25
N CYS A 5 -3.14 -19.74 19.30
CA CYS A 5 -3.16 -18.29 19.19
C CYS A 5 -3.50 -17.72 20.58
N PRO A 6 -2.63 -16.90 21.18
CA PRO A 6 -2.80 -16.47 22.55
C PRO A 6 -4.11 -15.67 22.69
N VAL A 7 -4.94 -16.07 23.65
CA VAL A 7 -6.19 -15.36 23.97
C VAL A 7 -5.83 -13.98 24.51
N LEU A 8 -6.21 -12.94 23.78
CA LEU A 8 -5.96 -11.55 24.17
C LEU A 8 -6.65 -11.22 25.50
N THR A 9 -5.94 -10.51 26.37
CA THR A 9 -6.55 -9.89 27.57
C THR A 9 -7.63 -8.87 27.17
N PRO A 10 -8.56 -8.51 28.06
CA PRO A 10 -9.56 -7.49 27.77
C PRO A 10 -8.96 -6.17 27.24
N ALA A 11 -7.84 -5.72 27.81
CA ALA A 11 -7.15 -4.51 27.37
C ALA A 11 -6.55 -4.67 25.96
N GLN A 12 -5.91 -5.81 25.67
CA GLN A 12 -5.38 -6.09 24.33
C GLN A 12 -6.49 -6.17 23.27
N ARG A 13 -7.66 -6.74 23.61
CA ARG A 13 -8.83 -6.73 22.71
C ARG A 13 -9.28 -5.32 22.40
N GLN A 14 -9.43 -4.47 23.41
CA GLN A 14 -9.84 -3.08 23.21
C GLN A 14 -8.85 -2.31 22.33
N ILE A 15 -7.54 -2.53 22.51
CA ILE A 15 -6.50 -1.94 21.67
C ILE A 15 -6.63 -2.43 20.22
N ALA A 16 -6.75 -3.74 20.02
CA ALA A 16 -6.93 -4.34 18.69
C ALA A 16 -8.18 -3.80 17.99
N ASP A 17 -9.29 -3.66 18.71
CA ASP A 17 -10.54 -3.11 18.17
C ASP A 17 -10.40 -1.64 17.75
N ILE A 18 -9.65 -0.84 18.52
CA ILE A 18 -9.38 0.56 18.18
C ILE A 18 -8.52 0.65 16.91
N ILE A 19 -7.45 -0.14 16.84
CA ILE A 19 -6.56 -0.18 15.67
C ILE A 19 -7.34 -0.67 14.44
N GLY A 20 -8.08 -1.77 14.56
CA GLY A 20 -8.86 -2.31 13.45
C GLY A 20 -9.87 -1.31 12.87
N ARG A 21 -10.59 -0.57 13.72
CA ARG A 21 -11.47 0.50 13.23
C ARG A 21 -10.71 1.64 12.54
N ALA A 22 -9.52 1.98 13.03
CA ALA A 22 -8.69 3.01 12.40
C ALA A 22 -8.17 2.53 11.03
N ASP A 23 -7.76 1.26 10.92
CA ASP A 23 -7.30 0.64 9.68
C ASP A 23 -8.43 0.59 8.64
N GLU A 24 -9.64 0.17 9.03
CA GLU A 24 -10.81 0.17 8.16
C GLU A 24 -11.16 1.59 7.67
N ALA A 25 -11.12 2.57 8.57
CA ALA A 25 -11.39 3.96 8.23
C ALA A 25 -10.33 4.52 7.26
N LEU A 26 -9.05 4.19 7.48
CA LEU A 26 -7.96 4.57 6.59
C LEU A 26 -8.11 3.93 5.22
N ALA A 27 -8.37 2.62 5.14
CA ALA A 27 -8.59 1.92 3.89
C ALA A 27 -9.75 2.53 3.08
N ALA A 28 -10.87 2.83 3.75
CA ALA A 28 -12.00 3.49 3.12
C ALA A 28 -11.66 4.91 2.62
N ALA A 29 -10.85 5.67 3.38
CA ALA A 29 -10.41 6.99 2.98
C ALA A 29 -9.49 6.95 1.73
N VAL A 30 -8.54 6.01 1.69
CA VAL A 30 -7.65 5.83 0.54
C VAL A 30 -8.45 5.43 -0.71
N SER A 31 -9.40 4.50 -0.60
CA SER A 31 -10.25 4.11 -1.73
C SER A 31 -11.03 5.28 -2.29
N ARG A 32 -11.66 6.10 -1.43
CA ARG A 32 -12.37 7.31 -1.88
C ARG A 32 -11.44 8.31 -2.57
N ALA A 33 -10.26 8.54 -2.01
CA ALA A 33 -9.29 9.47 -2.60
C ALA A 33 -8.83 9.00 -4.00
N LEU A 34 -8.68 7.69 -4.22
CA LEU A 34 -8.34 7.12 -5.53
C LEU A 34 -9.47 7.30 -6.55
N GLU A 35 -10.73 7.08 -6.14
CA GLU A 35 -11.90 7.32 -6.99
C GLU A 35 -12.03 8.80 -7.37
N GLU A 36 -11.86 9.70 -6.39
CA GLU A 36 -11.92 11.15 -6.60
C GLU A 36 -10.84 11.63 -7.56
N ALA A 37 -9.59 11.22 -7.37
CA ALA A 37 -8.48 11.56 -8.26
C ALA A 37 -8.69 11.04 -9.68
N SER A 38 -9.18 9.79 -9.82
CA SER A 38 -9.44 9.18 -11.12
C SER A 38 -10.55 9.91 -11.87
N ARG A 39 -11.65 10.26 -11.17
CA ARG A 39 -12.76 11.03 -11.75
C ARG A 39 -12.31 12.43 -12.15
N GLN A 40 -11.59 13.12 -11.27
CA GLN A 40 -11.08 14.46 -11.56
C GLN A 40 -10.23 14.47 -12.83
N ALA A 41 -9.28 13.54 -12.95
CA ALA A 41 -8.43 13.45 -14.13
C ALA A 41 -9.23 13.15 -15.40
N ALA A 42 -10.24 12.27 -15.33
CA ALA A 42 -11.11 11.98 -16.48
C ALA A 42 -11.92 13.20 -16.92
N ASP A 43 -12.51 13.94 -15.96
CA ASP A 43 -13.30 15.14 -16.23
C ASP A 43 -12.43 16.26 -16.83
N GLU A 44 -11.22 16.46 -16.31
CA GLU A 44 -10.26 17.46 -16.81
C GLU A 44 -9.74 17.09 -18.20
N MET A 45 -9.40 15.82 -18.46
CA MET A 45 -8.99 15.35 -19.79
C MET A 45 -10.11 15.52 -20.82
N LYS A 46 -11.35 15.21 -20.44
CA LYS A 46 -12.54 15.46 -21.25
C LYS A 46 -12.73 16.94 -21.57
N ALA A 47 -12.52 17.82 -20.60
CA ALA A 47 -12.66 19.26 -20.80
C ALA A 47 -11.69 19.83 -21.86
N ILE A 48 -10.56 19.16 -22.09
CA ILE A 48 -9.57 19.53 -23.11
C ILE A 48 -9.60 18.62 -24.36
N GLY A 49 -10.57 17.71 -24.47
CA GLY A 49 -10.71 16.80 -25.61
C GLY A 49 -9.56 15.79 -25.76
N GLN A 50 -9.08 15.27 -24.63
CA GLN A 50 -8.00 14.29 -24.53
C GLN A 50 -8.44 13.05 -23.73
N GLU A 51 -9.71 12.65 -23.84
CA GLU A 51 -10.29 11.55 -23.08
C GLU A 51 -9.47 10.26 -23.20
N GLU A 52 -8.91 9.98 -24.37
CA GLU A 52 -8.06 8.82 -24.66
C GLU A 52 -6.74 8.81 -23.88
N THR A 53 -6.31 9.97 -23.37
CA THR A 53 -5.08 10.16 -22.58
C THR A 53 -5.33 10.02 -21.08
N THR A 54 -6.58 9.78 -20.66
CA THR A 54 -6.94 9.62 -19.24
C THR A 54 -6.16 8.46 -18.59
N PRO A 55 -5.39 8.70 -17.52
CA PRO A 55 -4.69 7.63 -16.82
C PRO A 55 -5.67 6.61 -16.23
N PRO A 56 -5.35 5.31 -16.27
CA PRO A 56 -6.18 4.30 -15.61
C PRO A 56 -6.10 4.47 -14.09
N PRO A 57 -7.11 4.02 -13.30
CA PRO A 57 -7.11 4.15 -11.84
C PRO A 57 -5.85 3.59 -11.16
N GLN A 58 -5.25 2.53 -11.74
CA GLN A 58 -4.02 1.90 -11.27
C GLN A 58 -2.81 2.86 -11.29
N TYR A 59 -2.83 3.89 -12.13
CA TYR A 59 -1.82 4.95 -12.12
C TYR A 59 -1.81 5.66 -10.76
N PHE A 60 -2.96 6.11 -10.26
CA PHE A 60 -3.07 6.79 -8.98
C PHE A 60 -2.77 5.85 -7.81
N ALA A 61 -3.18 4.58 -7.90
CA ALA A 61 -2.80 3.57 -6.92
C ALA A 61 -1.27 3.41 -6.84
N SER A 62 -0.58 3.46 -7.99
CA SER A 62 0.89 3.41 -8.04
C SER A 62 1.55 4.64 -7.42
N VAL A 63 0.97 5.84 -7.62
CA VAL A 63 1.44 7.08 -6.97
C VAL A 63 1.32 7.00 -5.44
N VAL A 64 0.18 6.51 -4.93
CA VAL A 64 0.00 6.28 -3.49
C VAL A 64 0.97 5.24 -2.98
N HIS A 65 1.11 4.11 -3.68
CA HIS A 65 2.04 3.04 -3.31
C HIS A 65 3.49 3.53 -3.19
N GLN A 66 3.98 4.33 -4.15
CA GLN A 66 5.34 4.88 -4.10
C GLN A 66 5.57 5.78 -2.87
N ARG A 67 4.61 6.65 -2.55
CA ARG A 67 4.71 7.52 -1.37
C ARG A 67 4.66 6.73 -0.07
N MET A 68 3.79 5.74 0.02
CA MET A 68 3.70 4.85 1.19
C MET A 68 4.95 3.99 1.35
N TYR A 69 5.53 3.52 0.24
CA TYR A 69 6.81 2.81 0.27
C TYR A 69 7.91 3.67 0.89
N CYS A 70 7.98 4.95 0.52
CA CYS A 70 8.94 5.89 1.11
C CYS A 70 8.69 6.07 2.61
N LEU A 71 7.44 6.30 3.01
CA LEU A 71 7.07 6.42 4.43
C LEU A 71 7.47 5.18 5.25
N ILE A 72 7.18 3.98 4.73
CA ILE A 72 7.53 2.72 5.39
C ILE A 72 9.06 2.60 5.54
N CYS A 73 9.82 3.01 4.52
CA CYS A 73 11.28 2.98 4.56
C CYS A 73 11.90 4.16 5.32
N GLY A 74 11.11 5.07 5.91
CA GLY A 74 11.63 6.27 6.57
C GLY A 74 12.17 7.36 5.63
N ALA A 75 11.95 7.24 4.32
CA ALA A 75 12.29 8.24 3.33
C ALA A 75 11.26 9.38 3.30
N ASN A 76 11.68 10.53 2.77
CA ASN A 76 10.78 11.62 2.41
C ASN A 76 9.94 11.22 1.17
N PRO A 77 8.59 11.23 1.24
CA PRO A 77 7.73 10.82 0.13
C PRO A 77 7.72 11.77 -1.08
N GLU A 78 8.22 12.99 -0.93
CA GLU A 78 8.31 13.98 -2.00
C GLU A 78 9.66 13.97 -2.71
N THR A 79 10.76 13.73 -1.99
CA THR A 79 12.12 13.76 -2.54
C THR A 79 12.74 12.38 -2.71
N PHE A 80 12.17 11.35 -2.08
CA PHE A 80 12.69 9.98 -2.00
C PHE A 80 13.99 9.80 -1.19
N GLU A 81 14.48 10.86 -0.54
CA GLU A 81 15.73 10.84 0.21
C GLU A 81 15.56 10.34 1.66
N GLY A 82 16.66 9.84 2.24
CA GLY A 82 16.75 9.53 3.68
C GLY A 82 16.23 8.15 4.09
N GLY A 83 15.84 7.30 3.15
CA GLY A 83 15.31 5.96 3.44
C GLY A 83 16.33 4.97 3.98
N ASP A 84 15.83 4.01 4.76
CA ASP A 84 16.55 2.86 5.27
C ASP A 84 16.57 1.73 4.21
N PRO A 85 17.76 1.36 3.68
CA PRO A 85 17.86 0.31 2.68
C PRO A 85 17.49 -1.07 3.22
N ASP A 86 17.72 -1.38 4.49
CA ASP A 86 17.36 -2.68 5.06
C ASP A 86 15.83 -2.86 5.07
N ILE A 87 15.10 -1.84 5.56
CA ILE A 87 13.63 -1.85 5.52
C ILE A 87 13.13 -1.97 4.07
N ALA A 88 13.74 -1.23 3.14
CA ALA A 88 13.41 -1.30 1.72
C ALA A 88 13.50 -2.74 1.16
N TYR A 89 14.54 -3.50 1.48
CA TYR A 89 14.66 -4.91 1.08
C TYR A 89 13.60 -5.79 1.72
N HIS A 90 13.25 -5.57 2.99
CA HIS A 90 12.20 -6.33 3.67
C HIS A 90 10.84 -6.11 3.01
N VAL A 91 10.49 -4.88 2.65
CA VAL A 91 9.23 -4.56 1.96
C VAL A 91 9.19 -5.20 0.57
N ILE A 92 10.27 -5.12 -0.20
CA ILE A 92 10.36 -5.77 -1.52
C ILE A 92 10.17 -7.28 -1.40
N ARG A 93 10.86 -7.93 -0.46
CA ARG A 93 10.71 -9.38 -0.21
C ARG A 93 9.28 -9.74 0.18
N ASN A 94 8.62 -8.92 0.99
CA ASN A 94 7.21 -9.14 1.33
C ASN A 94 6.31 -9.09 0.09
N SER A 95 6.48 -8.09 -0.78
CA SER A 95 5.73 -8.00 -2.04
C SER A 95 6.02 -9.18 -2.98
N GLN A 96 7.28 -9.62 -3.08
CA GLN A 96 7.65 -10.83 -3.84
C GLN A 96 6.99 -12.09 -3.25
N GLY A 97 6.96 -12.21 -1.91
CA GLY A 97 6.31 -13.31 -1.22
C GLY A 97 4.82 -13.38 -1.50
N ILE A 98 4.12 -12.25 -1.45
CA ILE A 98 2.69 -12.16 -1.79
C ILE A 98 2.47 -12.61 -3.24
N ALA A 99 3.26 -12.10 -4.19
CA ALA A 99 3.11 -12.43 -5.59
C ALA A 99 3.37 -13.92 -5.89
N LYS A 100 4.39 -14.49 -5.24
CA LYS A 100 4.72 -15.91 -5.38
C LYS A 100 3.63 -16.80 -4.78
N GLU A 101 3.23 -16.53 -3.54
CA GLU A 101 2.28 -17.37 -2.80
C GLU A 101 0.86 -17.27 -3.37
N TYR A 102 0.35 -16.06 -3.60
CA TYR A 102 -1.06 -15.86 -3.93
C TYR A 102 -1.33 -15.74 -5.42
N TRP A 103 -0.31 -15.39 -6.22
CA TRP A 103 -0.47 -15.18 -7.67
C TRP A 103 0.39 -16.13 -8.51
N SER A 104 1.11 -17.06 -7.87
CA SER A 104 1.98 -18.03 -8.55
C SER A 104 3.04 -17.37 -9.45
N ALA A 105 3.52 -16.18 -9.07
CA ALA A 105 4.54 -15.48 -9.83
C ALA A 105 5.88 -16.26 -9.79
N ASP A 106 6.49 -16.45 -10.96
CA ASP A 106 7.84 -17.01 -11.10
C ASP A 106 8.89 -15.93 -10.86
N ILE A 107 9.07 -15.59 -9.59
CA ILE A 107 10.00 -14.57 -9.12
C ILE A 107 10.91 -15.19 -8.06
N GLU A 108 12.23 -15.09 -8.28
CA GLU A 108 13.21 -15.43 -7.26
C GLU A 108 13.25 -14.29 -6.22
N PRO A 109 12.96 -14.55 -4.93
CA PRO A 109 13.03 -13.54 -3.90
C PRO A 109 14.45 -12.99 -3.77
N TYR A 110 14.59 -11.69 -3.46
CA TYR A 110 15.91 -11.13 -3.14
C TYR A 110 16.56 -11.93 -2.00
N PRO A 111 17.87 -12.22 -2.09
CA PRO A 111 18.54 -12.97 -1.04
C PRO A 111 18.44 -12.23 0.30
N PRO A 112 18.35 -12.97 1.43
CA PRO A 112 18.51 -12.36 2.74
C PRO A 112 19.92 -11.73 2.84
N ARG A 113 20.00 -10.58 3.51
CA ARG A 113 21.28 -9.93 3.84
C ARG A 113 22.00 -10.69 4.96
#